data_AF-A0A0F2M6T9-F1
#
_entry.id   AF-A0A0F2M6T9-F1
#
_cell.length_a   1.000
_cell.length_b   1.000
_cell.length_c   1.000
_cell.angle_alpha   90.00
_cell.angle_beta   90.00
_cell.angle_gamma   90.00
#
_symmetry.space_group_name_H-M   'P 1'
#
loop_
_entity.id
_entity.type
_entity.pdbx_description
1 polymer ?
#
loop_
_entity_poly.entity_id
_entity_poly.type
_entity_poly.pdbx_seq_one_letter_code
_entity_poly.pdbx_strand_id
1 'polypeptide(L)'
;MSEIEKALVELKALMKYRAQVLGSEEEFRGLGLTSRKNLCLHPSVKREKSGAVVDARCRSLTAGFVREKKERGDDVDVCIYHDNLDKLEPHNLIPNGVWTLDGLLRYGKEHKQCPYFTSRRMMQFCNVIIYSYHYLLDPKIAERVSKELSKDCIVVFDEAHNIDNVCIESLSTDITEDSLRKATRGAQNLERRINEMRETDQKQLENEYQKLVQGLREADEARQEDAFMTNPTLPEDLLTEAVPGNIRRAEHFVAFLKRFIEYLKASTRPVFQRSGLLKM
;
A
#
# COMPACT_ATOMS: atom_id res chain seq x y z
N MET A 1 15.25 -19.52 3.41
CA MET A 1 13.96 -19.68 2.70
C MET A 1 12.88 -19.24 3.66
N SER A 2 12.03 -18.28 3.27
CA SER A 2 10.94 -17.81 4.13
C SER A 2 9.86 -18.88 4.30
N GLU A 3 9.04 -18.85 5.36
CA GLU A 3 7.95 -19.83 5.54
C GLU A 3 6.95 -19.80 4.37
N ILE A 4 6.64 -18.61 3.85
CA ILE A 4 5.81 -18.43 2.64
C ILE A 4 6.40 -19.22 1.46
N GLU A 5 7.71 -19.17 1.28
CA GLU A 5 8.38 -19.85 0.18
C GLU A 5 8.44 -21.35 0.37
N LYS A 6 8.64 -21.85 1.61
CA LYS A 6 8.56 -23.28 1.91
C LYS A 6 7.17 -23.82 1.60
N ALA A 7 6.12 -23.15 2.08
CA ALA A 7 4.74 -23.55 1.85
C ALA A 7 4.37 -23.56 0.35
N LEU A 8 4.89 -22.61 -0.45
CA LEU A 8 4.71 -22.63 -1.91
C LEU A 8 5.44 -23.80 -2.58
N VAL A 9 6.63 -24.16 -2.11
CA VAL A 9 7.37 -25.32 -2.63
C VAL A 9 6.65 -26.63 -2.30
N GLU A 10 6.13 -26.76 -1.08
CA GLU A 10 5.33 -27.91 -0.65
C GLU A 10 4.02 -28.01 -1.43
N LEU A 11 3.30 -26.91 -1.60
CA LEU A 11 2.09 -26.85 -2.41
C LEU A 11 2.37 -27.27 -3.87
N LYS A 12 3.49 -26.83 -4.43
CA LYS A 12 3.92 -27.23 -5.78
C LYS A 12 4.22 -28.73 -5.86
N ALA A 13 4.89 -29.29 -4.86
CA ALA A 13 5.15 -30.73 -4.79
C ALA A 13 3.85 -31.54 -4.67
N LEU A 14 2.89 -31.06 -3.87
CA LEU A 14 1.57 -31.67 -3.72
C LEU A 14 0.79 -31.67 -5.03
N MET A 15 0.75 -30.54 -5.75
CA MET A 15 0.07 -30.48 -7.05
C MET A 15 0.70 -31.42 -8.08
N LYS A 16 2.03 -31.54 -8.07
CA LYS A 16 2.73 -32.51 -8.92
C LYS A 16 2.34 -33.96 -8.57
N TYR A 17 2.27 -34.31 -7.29
CA TYR A 17 1.83 -35.63 -6.85
C TYR A 17 0.38 -35.92 -7.25
N ARG A 18 -0.52 -34.95 -7.10
CA ARG A 18 -1.92 -35.08 -7.53
C ARG A 18 -2.05 -35.34 -9.03
N ALA A 19 -1.33 -34.57 -9.85
CA ALA A 19 -1.34 -34.76 -11.30
C ALA A 19 -0.84 -36.16 -11.71
N GLN A 20 0.17 -36.69 -11.00
CA GLN A 20 0.67 -38.05 -11.23
C GLN A 20 -0.34 -39.14 -10.86
N VAL A 21 -1.08 -38.98 -9.76
CA VAL A 21 -2.05 -39.99 -9.29
C VAL A 21 -3.37 -39.93 -10.07
N LEU A 22 -3.84 -38.73 -10.41
CA LEU A 22 -5.13 -38.54 -11.10
C LEU A 22 -4.99 -38.64 -12.63
N GLY A 23 -3.78 -38.50 -13.18
CA GLY A 23 -3.54 -38.56 -14.62
C GLY A 23 -4.01 -37.31 -15.40
N SER A 24 -4.42 -36.25 -14.70
CA SER A 24 -4.83 -34.96 -15.28
C SER A 24 -4.30 -33.79 -14.46
N GLU A 25 -3.91 -32.71 -15.13
CA GLU A 25 -3.59 -31.44 -14.47
C GLU A 25 -4.86 -30.65 -14.21
N GLU A 26 -5.12 -30.36 -12.94
CA GLU A 26 -6.26 -29.53 -12.52
C GLU A 26 -5.99 -28.04 -12.80
N GLU A 27 -7.04 -27.28 -13.10
CA GLU A 27 -6.94 -25.81 -13.17
C GLU A 27 -6.78 -25.23 -11.77
N PHE A 28 -5.52 -25.13 -11.33
CA PHE A 28 -5.17 -24.69 -9.99
C PHE A 28 -4.20 -23.50 -10.02
N ARG A 29 -4.47 -22.50 -9.19
CA ARG A 29 -3.62 -21.32 -9.02
C ARG A 29 -3.24 -21.15 -7.55
N GLY A 30 -1.95 -21.31 -7.28
CA GLY A 30 -1.34 -21.06 -5.98
C GLY A 30 -0.39 -19.87 -6.06
N LEU A 31 -0.50 -18.90 -5.15
CA LEU A 31 0.27 -17.66 -5.21
C LEU A 31 0.80 -17.22 -3.84
N GLY A 32 2.06 -16.77 -3.82
CA GLY A 32 2.66 -16.11 -2.66
C GLY A 32 2.53 -14.59 -2.72
N LEU A 33 2.12 -13.94 -1.63
CA LEU A 33 2.16 -12.48 -1.50
C LEU A 33 3.28 -12.06 -0.56
N THR A 34 3.97 -10.98 -0.92
CA THR A 34 4.99 -10.37 -0.08
C THR A 34 5.13 -8.88 -0.39
N SER A 35 6.03 -8.21 0.33
CA SER A 35 6.26 -6.76 0.20
C SER A 35 6.81 -6.36 -1.18
N ARG A 36 6.61 -5.08 -1.54
CA ARG A 36 7.20 -4.50 -2.77
C ARG A 36 8.71 -4.67 -2.82
N LYS A 37 9.40 -4.60 -1.68
CA LYS A 37 10.86 -4.79 -1.57
C LYS A 37 11.31 -6.15 -2.12
N ASN A 38 10.52 -7.19 -1.93
CA ASN A 38 10.87 -8.55 -2.35
C ASN A 38 10.47 -8.84 -3.81
N LEU A 39 9.48 -8.13 -4.35
CA LEU A 39 8.93 -8.36 -5.70
C LEU A 39 9.29 -7.28 -6.74
N CYS A 40 10.03 -6.22 -6.36
CA CYS A 40 10.36 -5.14 -7.28
C CYS A 40 11.46 -5.53 -8.29
N LEU A 41 11.20 -5.31 -9.57
CA LEU A 41 12.16 -5.49 -10.67
C LEU A 41 12.77 -4.17 -11.17
N HIS A 42 12.21 -3.02 -10.78
CA HIS A 42 12.66 -1.73 -11.28
C HIS A 42 14.10 -1.44 -10.81
N PRO A 43 15.07 -1.20 -11.71
CA PRO A 43 16.50 -1.20 -11.37
C PRO A 43 16.89 -0.10 -10.39
N SER A 44 16.22 1.05 -10.42
CA SER A 44 16.47 2.14 -9.47
C SER A 44 15.83 1.91 -8.11
N VAL A 45 14.70 1.19 -8.04
CA VAL A 45 13.94 0.99 -6.81
C VAL A 45 14.42 -0.25 -6.06
N LYS A 46 14.75 -1.32 -6.79
CA LYS A 46 15.24 -2.60 -6.23
C LYS A 46 16.52 -2.45 -5.40
N ARG A 47 17.32 -1.42 -5.66
CA ARG A 47 18.59 -1.16 -4.95
C ARG A 47 18.39 -0.58 -3.55
N GLU A 48 17.18 -0.07 -3.25
CA GLU A 48 16.89 0.57 -1.97
C GLU A 48 16.82 -0.46 -0.84
N LYS A 49 17.43 -0.12 0.30
CA LYS A 49 17.49 -1.03 1.46
C LYS A 49 16.22 -0.99 2.31
N SER A 50 15.54 0.16 2.35
CA SER A 50 14.36 0.39 3.19
C SER A 50 13.07 0.12 2.42
N GLY A 51 12.16 -0.66 3.01
CA GLY A 51 10.85 -0.95 2.44
C GLY A 51 10.01 0.31 2.23
N ALA A 52 10.04 1.25 3.18
CA ALA A 52 9.32 2.52 3.07
C ALA A 52 9.81 3.38 1.89
N VAL A 53 11.11 3.36 1.60
CA VAL A 53 11.69 4.07 0.44
C VAL A 53 11.30 3.38 -0.85
N VAL A 54 11.32 2.04 -0.89
CA VAL A 54 10.82 1.26 -2.04
C VAL A 54 9.37 1.61 -2.34
N ASP A 55 8.52 1.66 -1.32
CA ASP A 55 7.10 1.99 -1.47
C ASP A 55 6.90 3.42 -1.99
N ALA A 56 7.61 4.40 -1.42
CA ALA A 56 7.55 5.79 -1.85
C ALA A 56 8.03 5.97 -3.30
N ARG A 57 9.14 5.32 -3.67
CA ARG A 57 9.69 5.38 -5.03
C ARG A 57 8.80 4.66 -6.04
N CYS A 58 8.24 3.51 -5.68
CA CYS A 58 7.24 2.82 -6.50
C CYS A 58 6.06 3.76 -6.77
N ARG A 59 5.50 4.39 -5.72
CA ARG A 59 4.41 5.36 -5.85
C ARG A 59 4.77 6.54 -6.76
N SER A 60 5.99 7.06 -6.65
CA SER A 60 6.43 8.17 -7.51
C SER A 60 6.49 7.83 -9.00
N LEU A 61 6.54 6.54 -9.36
CA LEU A 61 6.59 6.06 -10.73
C LEU A 61 5.25 5.51 -11.24
N THR A 62 4.30 5.24 -10.35
CA THR A 62 3.01 4.60 -10.69
C THR A 62 1.78 5.47 -10.35
N ALA A 63 1.96 6.64 -9.73
CA ALA A 63 0.83 7.49 -9.36
C ALA A 63 0.07 8.01 -10.60
N GLY A 64 -1.25 8.13 -10.48
CA GLY A 64 -2.14 8.55 -11.58
C GLY A 64 -1.74 9.88 -12.22
N PHE A 65 -1.36 10.88 -11.42
CA PHE A 65 -0.90 12.17 -11.95
C PHE A 65 0.37 12.09 -12.80
N VAL A 66 1.23 11.09 -12.58
CA VAL A 66 2.44 10.87 -13.40
C VAL A 66 2.03 10.27 -14.74
N ARG A 67 1.01 9.41 -14.74
CA ARG A 67 0.45 8.81 -15.96
C ARG A 67 -0.23 9.85 -16.83
N GLU A 68 -1.06 10.70 -16.23
CA GLU A 68 -1.69 11.81 -16.96
C GLU A 68 -0.66 12.73 -17.61
N LYS A 69 0.44 13.04 -16.91
CA LYS A 69 1.53 13.86 -17.48
C LYS A 69 2.19 13.17 -18.68
N LYS A 70 2.45 11.87 -18.57
CA LYS A 70 2.97 11.08 -19.69
C LYS A 70 2.01 11.05 -20.88
N GLU A 71 0.71 10.90 -20.64
CA GLU A 71 -0.32 10.93 -21.68
C GLU A 71 -0.43 12.30 -22.36
N ARG A 72 -0.17 13.38 -21.61
CA ARG A 72 -0.06 14.75 -22.16
C ARG A 72 1.23 14.99 -22.94
N GLY A 73 2.16 14.04 -22.95
CA GLY A 73 3.43 14.12 -23.67
C GLY A 73 4.57 14.76 -22.87
N ASP A 74 4.42 14.94 -21.56
CA ASP A 74 5.50 15.44 -20.70
C ASP A 74 6.58 14.35 -20.52
N ASP A 75 7.85 14.76 -20.45
CA ASP A 75 8.97 13.87 -20.15
C ASP A 75 8.98 13.51 -18.66
N VAL A 76 8.34 12.39 -18.33
CA VAL A 76 8.24 11.87 -16.96
C VAL A 76 8.64 10.40 -16.88
N ASP A 77 9.42 10.07 -15.85
CA ASP A 77 9.83 8.70 -15.57
C ASP A 77 8.64 7.87 -15.05
N VAL A 78 8.39 6.75 -15.71
CA VAL A 78 7.34 5.78 -15.34
C VAL A 78 7.89 4.37 -15.18
N CYS A 79 7.19 3.55 -14.40
CA CYS A 79 7.54 2.15 -14.25
C CYS A 79 7.05 1.32 -15.46
N ILE A 80 7.96 0.96 -16.35
CA ILE A 80 7.69 0.12 -17.53
C ILE A 80 6.97 -1.19 -17.15
N TYR A 81 7.40 -1.83 -16.06
CA TYR A 81 6.82 -3.09 -15.59
C TYR A 81 5.35 -2.96 -15.16
N HIS A 82 4.97 -1.80 -14.61
CA HIS A 82 3.59 -1.55 -14.18
C HIS A 82 2.70 -1.13 -15.35
N ASP A 83 3.18 -0.23 -16.21
CA ASP A 83 2.44 0.24 -17.38
C ASP A 83 2.09 -0.89 -18.37
N ASN A 84 2.93 -1.92 -18.47
CA ASN A 84 2.64 -3.07 -19.31
C ASN A 84 1.50 -3.95 -18.77
N LEU A 85 1.20 -3.89 -17.46
CA LEU A 85 0.11 -4.69 -16.88
C LEU A 85 -1.26 -4.17 -17.29
N ASP A 86 -1.40 -2.88 -17.55
CA ASP A 86 -2.69 -2.29 -17.95
C ASP A 86 -3.09 -2.64 -19.38
N LYS A 87 -2.14 -3.16 -20.17
CA LYS A 87 -2.39 -3.68 -21.52
C LYS A 87 -2.89 -5.12 -21.51
N LEU A 88 -2.89 -5.77 -20.35
CA LEU A 88 -3.21 -7.18 -20.18
C LEU A 88 -4.49 -7.34 -19.38
N GLU A 89 -5.24 -8.41 -19.66
CA GLU A 89 -6.45 -8.71 -18.93
C GLU A 89 -6.12 -9.17 -17.49
N PRO A 90 -6.81 -8.63 -16.46
CA PRO A 90 -6.47 -8.92 -15.06
C PRO A 90 -6.54 -10.39 -14.65
N HIS A 91 -7.35 -11.20 -15.33
CA HIS A 91 -7.58 -12.62 -15.01
C HIS A 91 -6.56 -13.59 -15.63
N ASN A 92 -5.70 -13.09 -16.52
CA ASN A 92 -4.75 -13.88 -17.30
C ASN A 92 -3.33 -13.29 -17.25
N LEU A 93 -2.94 -12.72 -16.11
CA LEU A 93 -1.59 -12.15 -15.94
C LEU A 93 -0.52 -13.24 -15.74
N ILE A 94 -0.91 -14.40 -15.20
CA ILE A 94 -0.05 -15.58 -15.04
C ILE A 94 -0.85 -16.83 -15.40
N PRO A 95 -0.22 -17.84 -16.03
CA PRO A 95 -0.91 -19.10 -16.33
C PRO A 95 -1.16 -19.91 -15.06
N ASN A 96 -1.98 -20.95 -15.21
CA ASN A 96 -2.30 -21.90 -14.14
C ASN A 96 -1.02 -22.54 -13.59
N GLY A 97 -0.99 -22.77 -12.28
CA GLY A 97 0.15 -23.34 -11.58
C GLY A 97 0.40 -22.70 -10.21
N VAL A 98 1.37 -23.27 -9.51
CA VAL A 98 1.86 -22.77 -8.21
C VAL A 98 3.08 -21.89 -8.43
N TRP A 99 2.94 -20.62 -8.09
CA TRP A 99 3.96 -19.59 -8.31
C TRP A 99 4.70 -19.26 -7.01
N THR A 100 5.96 -19.69 -6.95
CA THR A 100 6.90 -19.23 -5.91
C THR A 100 7.28 -17.77 -6.15
N LEU A 101 7.77 -17.09 -5.10
CA LEU A 101 8.21 -15.70 -5.21
C LEU A 101 9.30 -15.53 -6.29
N ASP A 102 10.27 -16.43 -6.30
CA ASP A 102 11.32 -16.48 -7.33
C ASP A 102 10.78 -16.79 -8.73
N GLY A 103 9.79 -17.68 -8.83
CA GLY A 103 9.13 -18.00 -10.10
C GLY A 103 8.43 -16.78 -10.69
N LEU A 104 7.72 -16.03 -9.84
CA LEU A 104 7.04 -14.81 -10.24
C LEU A 104 8.01 -13.69 -10.65
N LEU A 105 9.13 -13.56 -9.94
CA LEU A 105 10.21 -12.62 -10.31
C LEU A 105 10.80 -12.94 -11.69
N ARG A 106 11.06 -14.22 -11.99
CA ARG A 106 11.57 -14.66 -13.30
C ARG A 106 10.55 -14.37 -14.40
N TYR A 107 9.30 -14.78 -14.18
CA TYR A 107 8.21 -14.57 -15.12
C TYR A 107 8.01 -13.08 -15.45
N GLY A 108 7.95 -12.22 -14.42
CA GLY A 108 7.80 -10.78 -14.62
C GLY A 108 9.00 -10.14 -15.32
N LYS A 109 10.22 -10.69 -15.15
CA LYS A 109 11.40 -10.22 -15.86
C LYS A 109 11.35 -10.58 -17.35
N GLU A 110 10.94 -11.80 -17.68
CA GLU A 110 10.81 -12.29 -19.06
C GLU A 110 9.70 -11.56 -19.83
N HIS A 111 8.54 -11.35 -19.17
CA HIS A 111 7.36 -10.74 -19.79
C HIS A 111 7.28 -9.22 -19.60
N LYS A 112 8.28 -8.61 -18.95
CA LYS A 112 8.31 -7.18 -18.57
C LYS A 112 7.05 -6.72 -17.82
N GLN A 113 6.60 -7.55 -16.89
CA GLN A 113 5.44 -7.31 -16.02
C GLN A 113 5.88 -7.09 -14.57
N CYS A 114 5.13 -6.31 -13.79
CA CYS A 114 5.47 -6.05 -12.40
C CYS A 114 4.98 -7.19 -11.48
N PRO A 115 5.87 -8.01 -10.89
CA PRO A 115 5.46 -9.17 -10.09
C PRO A 115 4.56 -8.80 -8.90
N TYR A 116 4.85 -7.67 -8.25
CA TYR A 116 4.04 -7.19 -7.12
C TYR A 116 2.59 -6.93 -7.53
N PHE A 117 2.36 -6.13 -8.58
CA PHE A 117 1.01 -5.80 -9.03
C PHE A 117 0.32 -6.98 -9.71
N THR A 118 1.07 -7.85 -10.41
CA THR A 118 0.56 -9.13 -10.90
C THR A 118 -0.01 -9.96 -9.75
N SER A 119 0.76 -10.15 -8.67
CA SER A 119 0.31 -10.96 -7.53
C SER A 119 -0.93 -10.38 -6.85
N ARG A 120 -1.03 -9.05 -6.78
CA ARG A 120 -2.20 -8.35 -6.22
C ARG A 120 -3.44 -8.52 -7.10
N ARG A 121 -3.36 -8.23 -8.40
CA ARG A 121 -4.51 -8.32 -9.32
C ARG A 121 -5.01 -9.77 -9.49
N MET A 122 -4.11 -10.74 -9.39
CA MET A 122 -4.42 -12.16 -9.50
C MET A 122 -5.02 -12.78 -8.23
N MET A 123 -5.05 -12.05 -7.11
CA MET A 123 -5.47 -12.57 -5.81
C MET A 123 -6.88 -13.18 -5.87
N GLN A 124 -7.83 -12.47 -6.47
CA GLN A 124 -9.22 -12.91 -6.62
C GLN A 124 -9.41 -14.17 -7.49
N PHE A 125 -8.42 -14.50 -8.33
CA PHE A 125 -8.46 -15.64 -9.24
C PHE A 125 -7.64 -16.84 -8.74
N CYS A 126 -7.10 -16.78 -7.53
CA CYS A 126 -6.28 -17.83 -6.95
C CYS A 126 -7.09 -18.74 -6.03
N ASN A 127 -6.80 -20.04 -6.07
CA ASN A 127 -7.42 -21.02 -5.18
C ASN A 127 -6.74 -21.02 -3.81
N VAL A 128 -5.43 -20.83 -3.79
CA VAL A 128 -4.62 -20.77 -2.56
C VAL A 128 -3.70 -19.57 -2.61
N ILE A 129 -3.74 -18.77 -1.55
CA ILE A 129 -2.91 -17.59 -1.39
C ILE A 129 -2.16 -17.71 -0.06
N ILE A 130 -0.84 -17.54 -0.10
CA ILE A 130 0.02 -17.67 1.08
C ILE A 130 0.67 -16.31 1.36
N TYR A 131 0.43 -15.76 2.54
CA TYR A 131 0.91 -14.43 2.93
C TYR A 131 1.07 -14.28 4.45
N SER A 132 1.72 -13.20 4.87
CA SER A 132 2.02 -12.93 6.29
C SER A 132 0.83 -12.34 7.06
N TYR A 133 0.74 -12.59 8.37
CA TYR A 133 -0.34 -12.09 9.23
C TYR A 133 -0.60 -10.58 9.12
N HIS A 134 0.44 -9.77 8.89
CA HIS A 134 0.27 -8.32 8.77
C HIS A 134 -0.71 -7.93 7.65
N TYR A 135 -0.87 -8.73 6.59
CA TYR A 135 -1.83 -8.43 5.53
C TYR A 135 -3.29 -8.67 5.94
N LEU A 136 -3.53 -9.50 6.96
CA LEU A 136 -4.88 -9.80 7.46
C LEU A 136 -5.23 -9.02 8.73
N LEU A 137 -4.24 -8.75 9.59
CA LEU A 137 -4.45 -8.16 10.91
C LEU A 137 -4.14 -6.67 10.97
N ASP A 138 -3.25 -6.14 10.13
CA ASP A 138 -3.02 -4.69 10.09
C ASP A 138 -4.26 -4.02 9.47
N PRO A 139 -5.04 -3.22 10.22
CA PRO A 139 -6.25 -2.60 9.68
C PRO A 139 -5.97 -1.74 8.45
N LYS A 140 -4.73 -1.22 8.28
CA LYS A 140 -4.35 -0.43 7.11
C LYS A 140 -4.26 -1.23 5.82
N ILE A 141 -4.01 -2.54 5.93
CA ILE A 141 -3.78 -3.44 4.80
C ILE A 141 -4.97 -4.41 4.66
N ALA A 142 -5.47 -4.90 5.80
CA ALA A 142 -6.55 -5.87 5.92
C ALA A 142 -7.79 -5.44 5.18
N GLU A 143 -8.22 -4.17 5.29
CA GLU A 143 -9.42 -3.70 4.59
C GLU A 143 -9.29 -3.83 3.06
N ARG A 144 -8.08 -3.63 2.52
CA ARG A 144 -7.83 -3.73 1.07
C ARG A 144 -7.68 -5.17 0.61
N VAL A 145 -7.14 -6.05 1.45
CA VAL A 145 -6.97 -7.47 1.13
C VAL A 145 -8.30 -8.21 1.30
N SER A 146 -9.03 -7.95 2.38
CA SER A 146 -10.31 -8.59 2.68
C SER A 146 -11.39 -8.27 1.64
N LYS A 147 -11.38 -7.07 1.04
CA LYS A 147 -12.28 -6.72 -0.07
C LYS A 147 -12.03 -7.55 -1.34
N GLU A 148 -10.80 -7.98 -1.58
CA GLU A 148 -10.41 -8.81 -2.73
C GLU A 148 -10.64 -10.32 -2.48
N LEU A 149 -10.85 -10.72 -1.22
CA LEU A 149 -11.08 -12.12 -0.84
C LEU A 149 -12.57 -12.45 -0.81
N SER A 150 -12.94 -13.62 -1.31
CA SER A 150 -14.30 -14.13 -1.18
C SER A 150 -14.67 -14.34 0.30
N LYS A 151 -15.93 -14.04 0.65
CA LYS A 151 -16.48 -14.38 1.98
C LYS A 151 -16.49 -15.89 2.24
N ASP A 152 -16.56 -16.67 1.17
CA ASP A 152 -16.53 -18.14 1.21
C ASP A 152 -15.08 -18.65 1.09
N CYS A 153 -14.17 -18.15 1.95
CA CYS A 153 -12.79 -18.61 2.00
C CYS A 153 -12.45 -19.28 3.33
N ILE A 154 -11.51 -20.22 3.30
CA ILE A 154 -10.97 -20.87 4.50
C ILE A 154 -9.65 -20.18 4.83
N VAL A 155 -9.59 -19.54 6.00
CA VAL A 155 -8.37 -18.92 6.51
C VAL A 155 -7.67 -19.89 7.44
N VAL A 156 -6.41 -20.20 7.13
CA VAL A 156 -5.56 -21.07 7.96
C VAL A 156 -4.44 -20.23 8.56
N PHE A 157 -4.44 -20.09 9.88
CA PHE A 157 -3.30 -19.54 10.60
C PHE A 157 -2.31 -20.66 10.88
N ASP A 158 -1.22 -20.68 10.14
CA ASP A 158 -0.03 -21.41 10.55
C ASP A 158 0.59 -20.72 11.79
N GLU A 159 1.36 -21.42 12.63
CA GLU A 159 2.11 -20.87 13.78
C GLU A 159 1.38 -19.78 14.62
N ALA A 160 0.09 -20.00 14.91
CA ALA A 160 -0.81 -18.99 15.48
C ALA A 160 -0.46 -18.51 16.90
N HIS A 161 0.59 -19.07 17.51
CA HIS A 161 1.06 -18.66 18.84
C HIS A 161 1.61 -17.22 18.89
N ASN A 162 1.93 -16.62 17.74
CA ASN A 162 2.45 -15.23 17.65
C ASN A 162 1.37 -14.18 17.35
N ILE A 163 0.10 -14.58 17.27
CA ILE A 163 -0.97 -13.69 16.80
C ILE A 163 -1.20 -12.48 17.71
N ASP A 164 -1.03 -12.67 19.02
CA ASP A 164 -1.16 -11.63 20.05
C ASP A 164 -0.13 -10.52 19.86
N ASN A 165 1.14 -10.89 19.69
CA ASN A 165 2.24 -9.97 19.45
C ASN A 165 2.02 -9.18 18.15
N VAL A 166 1.58 -9.85 17.08
CA VAL A 166 1.29 -9.19 15.79
C VAL A 166 0.15 -8.19 15.93
N CYS A 167 -0.90 -8.52 16.68
CA CYS A 167 -2.01 -7.60 16.94
C CYS A 167 -1.56 -6.38 17.75
N ILE A 168 -0.75 -6.58 18.80
CA ILE A 168 -0.20 -5.50 19.61
C ILE A 168 0.65 -4.58 18.72
N GLU A 169 1.57 -5.13 17.93
CA GLU A 169 2.43 -4.35 17.03
C GLU A 169 1.64 -3.57 15.97
N SER A 170 0.61 -4.19 15.38
CA SER A 170 -0.17 -3.59 14.28
C SER A 170 -1.04 -2.41 14.74
N LEU A 171 -1.48 -2.41 16.00
CA LEU A 171 -2.33 -1.38 16.59
C LEU A 171 -1.56 -0.37 17.46
N SER A 172 -0.30 -0.65 17.78
CA SER A 172 0.55 0.24 18.57
C SER A 172 1.25 1.27 17.69
N THR A 173 1.48 2.47 18.24
CA THR A 173 2.29 3.50 17.57
C THR A 173 3.04 4.32 18.61
N ASP A 174 4.36 4.36 18.48
CA ASP A 174 5.22 5.12 19.38
C ASP A 174 5.41 6.57 18.89
N ILE A 175 5.04 7.52 19.75
CA ILE A 175 5.26 8.95 19.50
C ILE A 175 6.48 9.39 20.31
N THR A 176 7.60 9.61 19.62
CA THR A 176 8.83 10.13 20.23
C THR A 176 8.98 11.63 19.99
N GLU A 177 9.86 12.29 20.76
CA GLU A 177 10.20 13.69 20.53
C GLU A 177 10.78 13.92 19.11
N ASP A 178 11.59 12.98 18.60
CA ASP A 178 12.09 13.05 17.24
C ASP A 178 10.96 12.94 16.20
N SER A 179 9.97 12.07 16.42
CA SER A 179 8.76 11.99 15.58
C SER A 179 8.02 13.33 15.54
N LEU A 180 7.83 14.00 16.68
CA LEU A 180 7.17 15.31 16.77
C LEU A 180 7.99 16.44 16.11
N ARG A 181 9.33 16.40 16.24
CA ARG A 181 10.24 17.33 15.56
C ARG A 181 10.17 17.15 14.04
N LYS A 182 10.18 15.90 13.56
CA LYS A 182 9.99 15.56 12.13
C LYS A 182 8.63 16.02 11.63
N ALA A 183 7.55 15.79 12.39
CA ALA A 183 6.20 16.26 12.07
C ALA A 183 6.13 17.78 11.93
N THR A 184 6.80 18.52 12.83
CA THR A 184 6.87 19.99 12.78
C THR A 184 7.55 20.48 11.49
N ARG A 185 8.70 19.88 11.14
CA ARG A 185 9.41 20.20 9.89
C ARG A 185 8.56 19.84 8.67
N GLY A 186 7.86 18.70 8.71
CA GLY A 186 6.92 18.27 7.68
C GLY A 186 5.79 19.28 7.44
N ALA A 187 5.16 19.77 8.52
CA ALA A 187 4.11 20.77 8.45
C ALA A 187 4.61 22.13 7.91
N GLN A 188 5.83 22.54 8.27
CA GLN A 188 6.46 23.76 7.71
C GLN A 188 6.77 23.62 6.21
N ASN A 189 7.29 22.47 5.79
CA ASN A 189 7.55 22.21 4.37
C ASN A 189 6.24 22.19 3.56
N LEU A 190 5.17 21.61 4.12
CA LEU A 190 3.86 21.58 3.49
C LEU A 190 3.28 22.99 3.33
N GLU A 191 3.38 23.84 4.37
CA GLU A 191 2.99 25.25 4.28
C GLU A 191 3.75 25.99 3.18
N ARG A 192 5.08 25.85 3.14
CA ARG A 192 5.89 26.48 2.09
C ARG A 192 5.44 26.05 0.70
N ARG A 193 5.17 24.75 0.52
CA ARG A 193 4.72 24.21 -0.77
C ARG A 193 3.34 24.71 -1.18
N ILE A 194 2.42 24.89 -0.23
CA ILE A 194 1.10 25.48 -0.49
C ILE A 194 1.26 26.94 -0.94
N ASN A 195 2.13 27.70 -0.26
CA ASN A 195 2.40 29.09 -0.63
C ASN A 195 3.04 29.21 -2.03
N GLU A 196 4.04 28.38 -2.34
CA GLU A 196 4.67 28.31 -3.67
C GLU A 196 3.63 28.00 -4.78
N MET A 197 2.74 27.03 -4.55
CA MET A 197 1.70 26.70 -5.53
C MET A 197 0.66 27.82 -5.70
N ARG A 198 0.38 28.57 -4.63
CA ARG A 198 -0.52 29.73 -4.67
C ARG A 198 0.04 30.89 -5.51
N GLU A 199 1.34 31.11 -5.43
CA GLU A 199 2.05 32.14 -6.22
C GLU A 199 2.15 31.76 -7.70
N THR A 200 2.25 30.47 -8.00
CA THR A 200 2.51 30.00 -9.37
C THR A 200 1.22 29.78 -10.17
N ASP A 201 0.11 29.36 -9.54
CA ASP A 201 -1.05 28.91 -10.32
C ASP A 201 -2.38 28.88 -9.53
N GLN A 202 -2.91 30.07 -9.20
CA GLN A 202 -4.18 30.22 -8.46
C GLN A 202 -5.36 29.48 -9.13
N LYS A 203 -5.41 29.46 -10.46
CA LYS A 203 -6.41 28.74 -11.26
C LYS A 203 -6.20 27.23 -11.28
N GLN A 204 -4.96 26.76 -11.25
CA GLN A 204 -4.65 25.33 -11.23
C GLN A 204 -4.99 24.75 -9.85
N LEU A 205 -4.75 25.49 -8.76
CA LEU A 205 -5.16 25.10 -7.42
C LEU A 205 -6.68 24.98 -7.30
N GLU A 206 -7.41 25.92 -7.90
CA GLU A 206 -8.87 25.94 -7.90
C GLU A 206 -9.45 24.81 -8.77
N ASN A 207 -8.83 24.51 -9.92
CA ASN A 207 -9.19 23.37 -10.76
C ASN A 207 -8.84 22.02 -10.14
N GLU A 208 -7.67 21.88 -9.51
CA GLU A 208 -7.29 20.67 -8.77
C GLU A 208 -8.18 20.50 -7.53
N TYR A 209 -8.59 21.59 -6.89
CA TYR A 209 -9.57 21.56 -5.80
C TYR A 209 -10.96 21.11 -6.28
N GLN A 210 -11.44 21.65 -7.41
CA GLN A 210 -12.70 21.23 -8.03
C GLN A 210 -12.63 19.75 -8.45
N LYS A 211 -11.52 19.33 -9.07
CA LYS A 211 -11.26 17.92 -9.41
C LYS A 211 -11.14 17.02 -8.19
N LEU A 212 -10.57 17.48 -7.08
CA LEU A 212 -10.47 16.71 -5.84
C LEU A 212 -11.84 16.58 -5.17
N VAL A 213 -12.65 17.64 -5.14
CA VAL A 213 -14.01 17.61 -4.57
C VAL A 213 -14.95 16.78 -5.43
N GLN A 214 -14.84 16.91 -6.74
CA GLN A 214 -15.58 16.09 -7.70
C GLN A 214 -15.09 14.63 -7.67
N GLY A 215 -13.78 14.41 -7.62
CA GLY A 215 -13.16 13.10 -7.47
C GLY A 215 -13.40 12.45 -6.11
N LEU A 216 -13.63 13.21 -5.03
CA LEU A 216 -14.09 12.67 -3.73
C LEU A 216 -15.56 12.25 -3.76
N ARG A 217 -16.39 12.91 -4.58
CA ARG A 217 -17.79 12.52 -4.82
C ARG A 217 -17.89 11.34 -5.79
N GLU A 218 -17.10 11.36 -6.85
CA GLU A 218 -17.01 10.28 -7.84
C GLU A 218 -16.27 9.07 -7.26
N ALA A 219 -15.27 9.22 -6.38
CA ALA A 219 -14.66 8.11 -5.65
C ALA A 219 -15.61 7.49 -4.62
N ASP A 220 -16.65 8.22 -4.19
CA ASP A 220 -17.74 7.64 -3.39
C ASP A 220 -18.62 6.70 -4.23
N GLU A 221 -18.75 6.96 -5.54
CA GLU A 221 -19.50 6.15 -6.51
C GLU A 221 -18.64 5.09 -7.22
N ALA A 222 -17.34 5.36 -7.42
CA ALA A 222 -16.32 4.52 -8.07
C ALA A 222 -15.40 3.81 -7.07
N ARG A 223 -15.88 3.62 -5.83
CA ARG A 223 -15.24 2.95 -4.67
C ARG A 223 -14.79 1.49 -4.93
N GLN A 224 -14.79 1.01 -6.18
CA GLN A 224 -14.39 -0.33 -6.60
C GLN A 224 -13.01 -0.43 -7.24
N GLU A 225 -12.40 0.61 -7.84
CA GLU A 225 -11.16 0.41 -8.61
C GLU A 225 -9.92 1.25 -8.20
N ASP A 226 -10.06 2.42 -7.56
CA ASP A 226 -8.91 3.35 -7.35
C ASP A 226 -8.63 3.77 -5.88
N ALA A 227 -8.88 2.90 -4.89
CA ALA A 227 -8.56 3.14 -3.48
C ALA A 227 -7.05 3.06 -3.14
N PHE A 228 -6.19 3.67 -3.95
CA PHE A 228 -4.73 3.53 -3.88
C PHE A 228 -4.04 4.49 -2.89
N MET A 229 -4.46 4.47 -1.62
CA MET A 229 -3.73 4.98 -0.44
C MET A 229 -4.27 6.25 0.25
N THR A 230 -5.43 6.14 0.87
CA THR A 230 -5.75 6.81 2.15
C THR A 230 -5.52 5.86 3.34
N ASN A 231 -5.15 6.44 4.48
CA ASN A 231 -4.92 5.74 5.74
C ASN A 231 -6.28 5.21 6.27
N PRO A 232 -6.55 3.89 6.29
CA PRO A 232 -7.89 3.35 6.54
C PRO A 232 -8.26 3.19 8.02
N THR A 233 -7.45 3.70 8.95
CA THR A 233 -7.74 3.57 10.39
C THR A 233 -8.90 4.44 10.88
N LEU A 234 -9.71 4.98 9.98
CA LEU A 234 -10.90 5.74 10.33
C LEU A 234 -12.14 4.93 9.92
N PRO A 235 -12.98 4.52 10.89
CA PRO A 235 -14.28 3.91 10.64
C PRO A 235 -15.08 4.65 9.56
N GLU A 236 -15.90 3.93 8.78
CA GLU A 236 -16.78 4.53 7.76
C GLU A 236 -17.72 5.61 8.35
N ASP A 237 -18.04 5.51 9.65
CA ASP A 237 -18.81 6.51 10.40
C ASP A 237 -18.08 7.87 10.53
N LEU A 238 -16.75 7.89 10.52
CA LEU A 238 -15.93 9.11 10.54
C LEU A 238 -15.72 9.72 9.14
N LEU A 239 -16.02 8.97 8.08
CA LEU A 239 -15.97 9.45 6.69
C LEU A 239 -17.30 10.10 6.27
N THR A 240 -18.42 9.71 6.90
CA THR A 240 -19.74 10.32 6.69
C THR A 240 -19.95 11.59 7.52
N GLU A 241 -19.23 11.74 8.65
CA GLU A 241 -19.06 13.04 9.32
C GLU A 241 -18.18 13.95 8.46
N ALA A 242 -18.85 14.67 7.55
CA ALA A 242 -18.32 15.70 6.68
C ALA A 242 -17.09 16.40 7.27
N VAL A 243 -15.96 16.32 6.57
CA VAL A 243 -14.80 17.18 6.82
C VAL A 243 -15.33 18.60 7.07
N PRO A 244 -15.18 19.14 8.30
CA PRO A 244 -15.80 20.40 8.68
C PRO A 244 -15.45 21.47 7.64
N GLY A 245 -16.41 22.31 7.25
CA GLY A 245 -16.22 23.32 6.20
C GLY A 245 -14.95 24.18 6.38
N ASN A 246 -14.52 24.34 7.63
CA ASN A 246 -13.31 25.05 8.03
C ASN A 246 -11.99 24.37 7.65
N ILE A 247 -11.93 23.06 7.38
CA ILE A 247 -10.70 22.31 7.06
C ILE A 247 -10.57 22.06 5.54
N ARG A 248 -11.57 22.46 4.74
CA ARG A 248 -11.60 22.23 3.29
C ARG A 248 -10.54 23.00 2.51
N ARG A 249 -9.99 24.08 3.08
CA ARG A 249 -8.85 24.82 2.50
C ARG A 249 -7.53 24.28 3.05
N ALA A 250 -6.56 24.04 2.17
CA ALA A 250 -5.25 23.50 2.53
C ALA A 250 -4.55 24.33 3.62
N GLU A 251 -4.71 25.66 3.60
CA GLU A 251 -4.17 26.57 4.62
C GLU A 251 -4.74 26.29 6.02
N HIS A 252 -6.06 26.08 6.11
CA HIS A 252 -6.72 25.81 7.38
C HIS A 252 -6.39 24.41 7.90
N PHE A 253 -6.24 23.43 7.00
CA PHE A 253 -5.77 22.09 7.36
C PHE A 253 -4.35 22.14 7.94
N VAL A 254 -3.44 22.88 7.32
CA VAL A 254 -2.06 23.02 7.83
C VAL A 254 -2.03 23.77 9.16
N ALA A 255 -2.83 24.83 9.32
CA ALA A 255 -2.95 25.53 10.59
C ALA A 255 -3.48 24.61 11.71
N PHE A 256 -4.49 23.80 11.42
CA PHE A 256 -5.01 22.79 12.33
C PHE A 256 -3.96 21.74 12.67
N LEU A 257 -3.25 21.20 11.67
CA LEU A 257 -2.21 20.19 11.86
C LEU A 257 -1.07 20.71 12.74
N LYS A 258 -0.64 21.95 12.54
CA LYS A 258 0.36 22.60 13.41
C LYS A 258 -0.13 22.70 14.85
N ARG A 259 -1.37 23.16 15.04
CA ARG A 259 -1.97 23.25 16.38
C ARG A 259 -2.07 21.89 17.05
N PHE A 260 -2.41 20.85 16.29
CA PHE A 260 -2.45 19.47 16.76
C PHE A 260 -1.08 18.94 17.17
N ILE A 261 -0.03 19.20 16.36
CA ILE A 261 1.36 18.84 16.71
C ILE A 261 1.81 19.54 18.00
N GLU A 262 1.50 20.83 18.15
CA GLU A 262 1.83 21.57 19.38
C GLU A 262 1.04 21.06 20.60
N TYR A 263 -0.23 20.70 20.42
CA TYR A 263 -1.01 20.04 21.47
C TYR A 263 -0.41 18.70 21.89
N LEU A 264 0.03 17.87 20.93
CA LEU A 264 0.71 16.60 21.23
C LEU A 264 2.00 16.85 22.00
N LYS A 265 2.84 17.79 21.57
CA LYS A 265 4.06 18.16 22.31
C LYS A 265 3.77 18.60 23.75
N ALA A 266 2.76 19.45 23.93
CA ALA A 266 2.36 19.94 25.24
C ALA A 266 1.85 18.80 26.14
N SER A 267 1.08 17.87 25.58
CA SER A 267 0.51 16.72 26.29
C SER A 267 1.57 15.66 26.64
N THR A 268 2.60 15.49 25.81
CA THR A 268 3.67 14.53 26.05
C THR A 268 4.79 15.06 26.95
N ARG A 269 4.98 16.38 27.05
CA ARG A 269 5.98 17.03 27.92
C ARG A 269 5.97 16.54 29.38
N PRO A 270 4.83 16.47 30.10
CA PRO A 270 4.81 15.99 31.48
C PRO A 270 5.13 14.49 31.60
N VAL A 271 4.90 13.70 30.54
CA VAL A 271 5.21 12.27 30.50
C VAL A 271 6.71 12.04 30.32
N PHE A 272 7.36 12.78 29.42
CA PHE A 272 8.82 12.70 29.21
C PHE A 272 9.63 13.19 30.42
N GLN A 273 9.11 14.15 31.19
CA GLN A 273 9.75 14.58 32.45
C GLN A 273 9.64 13.53 33.57
N ARG A 274 8.60 12.69 33.57
CA ARG A 274 8.39 11.63 34.58
C ARG A 274 9.12 10.31 34.28
N SER A 275 9.42 10.01 33.02
CA SER A 275 10.05 8.75 32.60
C SER A 275 11.58 8.72 32.68
N GLY A 276 12.23 9.78 33.17
CA GLY A 276 13.67 9.73 33.50
C GLY A 276 14.62 9.55 32.30
N LEU A 277 14.16 9.78 31.06
CA LEU A 277 14.96 9.73 29.83
C LEU A 277 15.83 10.98 29.59
N LEU A 278 15.86 11.93 30.53
CA LEU A 278 16.97 12.86 30.69
C LEU A 278 17.89 12.34 31.81
N LYS A 279 18.88 11.53 31.45
CA LYS A 279 20.19 11.66 32.08
C LYS A 279 21.08 12.39 31.10
N MET A 280 21.69 13.47 31.59
CA MET A 280 22.70 14.29 30.91
C MET A 280 23.79 13.44 30.29
#